data_AF-A0A2S9FBS4-F1
#
_entry.id   AF-A0A2S9FBS4-F1
#
_cell.length_a   1.000
_cell.length_b   1.000
_cell.length_c   1.000
_cell.angle_alpha   90.00
_cell.angle_beta   90.00
_cell.angle_gamma   90.00
#
_symmetry.space_group_name_H-M   'P 1'
#
loop_
_entity.id
_entity.type
_entity.pdbx_description
1 polymer ?
#
loop_
_entity_poly.entity_id
_entity_poly.type
_entity_poly.pdbx_seq_one_letter_code
_entity_poly.pdbx_strand_id
1 'polypeptide(L)'
;AVAIPRGLKGEADAGEDIDPDMPSDWRTVGLLVGLFVLLIVLVEPLGWTIASALFFGGCATVLGSKHYVRNFAIGAVLGVASFYAFYSGLGIPLPAGVLDGIL
;
A
#
# COMPACT_ATOMS: atom_id res chain seq x y z
N ALA A 1 47.46 -10.45 -5.25
CA ALA A 1 46.06 -10.08 -4.98
C ALA A 1 45.17 -10.83 -5.97
N VAL A 2 44.29 -11.71 -5.50
CA VAL A 2 43.38 -12.49 -6.36
C VAL A 2 41.97 -11.96 -6.15
N ALA A 3 41.34 -11.49 -7.22
CA ALA A 3 39.94 -11.04 -7.20
C ALA A 3 39.01 -12.27 -7.14
N ILE A 4 38.10 -12.30 -6.16
CA ILE A 4 37.09 -13.36 -6.01
C ILE A 4 35.96 -13.08 -7.02
N PRO A 5 35.73 -13.94 -8.03
CA PRO A 5 34.82 -13.64 -9.14
C PRO A 5 33.32 -13.73 -8.79
N ARG A 6 32.96 -14.11 -7.57
CA ARG A 6 31.56 -14.40 -7.19
C ARG A 6 30.96 -13.45 -6.14
N GLY A 7 31.74 -12.49 -5.65
CA GLY A 7 31.35 -11.67 -4.51
C GLY A 7 31.26 -12.48 -3.22
N LEU A 8 31.60 -11.86 -2.10
CA LEU A 8 31.21 -12.39 -0.80
C LEU A 8 29.73 -12.03 -0.63
N LYS A 9 28.85 -13.03 -0.50
CA LYS A 9 27.53 -12.79 0.10
C LYS A 9 27.81 -12.24 1.48
N GLY A 10 27.41 -10.99 1.74
CA GLY A 10 27.43 -10.47 3.10
C GLY A 10 26.60 -11.42 3.96
N GLU A 11 27.19 -11.96 5.03
CA GLU A 11 26.45 -12.63 6.08
C GLU A 11 25.33 -11.64 6.49
N ALA A 12 24.07 -12.07 6.43
CA ALA A 12 23.00 -11.23 6.91
C ALA A 12 23.30 -10.93 8.38
N ASP A 13 23.44 -9.65 8.73
CA ASP A 13 23.68 -9.23 10.10
C ASP A 13 22.55 -9.80 10.96
N ALA A 14 22.90 -10.75 11.84
CA ALA A 14 21.96 -11.47 12.68
C ALA A 14 21.49 -10.52 13.78
N GLY A 15 20.59 -9.61 13.39
CA GLY A 15 19.79 -8.85 14.35
C GLY A 15 19.14 -9.83 15.32
N GLU A 16 19.15 -9.47 16.60
CA GLU A 16 18.88 -10.30 17.80
C GLU A 16 17.64 -11.21 17.75
N ASP A 17 16.70 -11.00 16.81
CA ASP A 17 15.44 -11.75 16.64
C ASP A 17 15.08 -12.08 15.17
N ILE A 18 16.02 -12.02 14.22
CA ILE A 18 15.74 -12.34 12.81
C ILE A 18 16.18 -13.78 12.53
N ASP A 19 15.22 -14.70 12.46
CA ASP A 19 15.46 -16.06 11.95
C ASP A 19 15.51 -16.02 10.41
N PRO A 20 16.69 -16.17 9.78
CA PRO A 20 16.83 -16.15 8.32
C PRO A 20 16.16 -17.35 7.64
N ASP A 21 15.82 -18.39 8.39
CA ASP A 21 15.14 -19.60 7.89
C ASP A 21 13.60 -19.49 8.00
N MET A 22 13.07 -18.42 8.61
CA MET A 22 11.63 -18.18 8.69
C MET A 22 11.03 -17.99 7.28
N PRO A 23 10.02 -18.78 6.88
CA PRO A 23 9.46 -18.69 5.54
C PRO A 23 8.74 -17.36 5.34
N SER A 24 8.96 -16.73 4.18
CA SER A 24 8.24 -15.49 3.81
C SER A 24 6.73 -15.71 3.76
N ASP A 25 5.96 -14.75 4.29
CA ASP A 25 4.49 -14.76 4.22
C ASP A 25 4.00 -14.33 2.83
N TRP A 26 4.11 -15.25 1.87
CA TRP A 26 3.66 -15.07 0.50
C TRP A 26 2.14 -14.86 0.39
N ARG A 27 1.37 -15.30 1.38
CA ARG A 27 -0.07 -15.09 1.41
C ARG A 27 -0.38 -13.61 1.63
N THR A 28 0.26 -12.99 2.62
CA THR A 28 0.12 -11.55 2.88
C THR A 28 0.59 -10.75 1.67
N VAL A 29 1.72 -11.10 1.07
CA VAL A 29 2.21 -10.47 -0.17
C VAL A 29 1.17 -10.55 -1.29
N GLY A 30 0.61 -11.75 -1.54
CA GLY A 30 -0.41 -11.95 -2.58
C GLY A 30 -1.67 -11.13 -2.34
N LEU A 31 -2.12 -11.00 -1.08
CA LEU A 31 -3.28 -10.17 -0.72
C LEU A 31 -3.01 -8.67 -0.94
N LEU A 32 -1.81 -8.19 -0.60
CA LEU A 32 -1.43 -6.79 -0.84
C LEU A 32 -1.31 -6.48 -2.33
N VAL A 33 -0.75 -7.40 -3.11
CA VAL A 33 -0.75 -7.28 -4.58
C VAL A 33 -2.18 -7.25 -5.11
N GLY A 34 -3.06 -8.10 -4.60
CA GLY A 34 -4.49 -8.10 -4.96
C GLY A 34 -5.17 -6.77 -4.67
N LEU A 35 -4.91 -6.17 -3.51
CA LEU A 35 -5.41 -4.83 -3.16
C LEU A 35 -4.86 -3.74 -4.08
N PHE A 36 -3.59 -3.85 -4.49
CA PHE A 36 -2.98 -2.91 -5.42
C PHE A 36 -3.60 -3.01 -6.82
N VAL A 37 -3.83 -4.23 -7.31
CA VAL A 37 -4.58 -4.46 -8.55
C VAL A 37 -5.99 -3.90 -8.44
N LEU A 38 -6.66 -4.09 -7.30
CA LEU A 38 -7.99 -3.54 -7.05
C LEU A 38 -7.98 -2.00 -7.10
N LEU A 39 -6.96 -1.35 -6.52
CA LEU A 39 -6.78 0.10 -6.63
C LEU A 39 -6.69 0.54 -8.09
N ILE A 40 -5.86 -0.13 -8.91
CA ILE A 40 -5.69 0.19 -10.34
C ILE A 40 -7.02 0.08 -11.09
N VAL A 41 -7.79 -0.98 -10.84
CA VAL A 41 -9.06 -1.22 -11.53
C VAL A 41 -10.16 -0.28 -11.06
N LEU A 42 -10.17 0.10 -9.77
CA LEU A 42 -11.21 0.92 -9.18
C LEU A 42 -10.98 2.42 -9.28
N VAL A 43 -9.74 2.88 -9.50
CA VAL A 43 -9.41 4.31 -9.44
C VAL A 43 -10.16 5.14 -10.48
N GLU A 44 -10.37 4.62 -11.69
CA GLU A 44 -11.15 5.32 -12.72
C GLU A 44 -12.66 5.36 -12.40
N PRO A 45 -13.34 4.22 -12.15
CA PRO A 45 -14.78 4.26 -11.92
C PRO A 45 -15.15 4.89 -10.57
N LEU A 46 -14.44 4.58 -9.48
CA LEU A 46 -14.79 5.07 -8.14
C LEU A 46 -14.12 6.38 -7.77
N GLY A 47 -13.05 6.75 -8.47
CA GLY A 47 -12.24 7.91 -8.13
C GLY A 47 -11.17 7.60 -7.09
N TRP A 48 -10.19 8.50 -7.01
CA TRP A 48 -9.01 8.38 -6.16
C TRP A 48 -9.36 8.24 -4.68
N THR A 49 -10.26 9.07 -4.16
CA THR A 49 -10.58 9.12 -2.72
C THR A 49 -11.18 7.81 -2.22
N ILE A 50 -12.15 7.23 -2.94
CA ILE A 50 -12.77 5.96 -2.57
C ILE A 50 -11.79 4.81 -2.79
N ALA A 51 -11.12 4.75 -3.94
CA ALA A 51 -10.21 3.66 -4.26
C ALA A 51 -9.01 3.60 -3.29
N SER A 52 -8.43 4.75 -2.95
CA SER A 52 -7.34 4.84 -1.96
C SER A 52 -7.82 4.53 -0.54
N ALA A 53 -9.04 4.92 -0.15
CA ALA A 53 -9.61 4.55 1.14
C ALA A 53 -9.77 3.04 1.30
N LEU A 54 -10.26 2.37 0.25
CA LEU A 54 -10.36 0.91 0.21
C LEU A 54 -8.97 0.27 0.25
N PHE A 55 -7.99 0.83 -0.46
CA PHE A 55 -6.62 0.34 -0.47
C PHE A 55 -5.96 0.45 0.91
N PHE A 56 -5.96 1.62 1.54
CA PHE A 56 -5.35 1.84 2.85
C PHE A 56 -6.05 1.02 3.95
N GLY A 57 -7.38 1.03 3.97
CA GLY A 57 -8.16 0.22 4.92
C GLY A 57 -7.91 -1.27 4.72
N GLY A 58 -7.92 -1.73 3.46
CA GLY A 58 -7.62 -3.11 3.08
C GLY A 58 -6.23 -3.54 3.52
N CYS A 59 -5.20 -2.75 3.24
CA CYS A 59 -3.83 -3.05 3.67
C CYS A 59 -3.75 -3.21 5.19
N ALA A 60 -4.34 -2.29 5.96
CA ALA A 60 -4.36 -2.40 7.42
C ALA A 60 -5.04 -3.70 7.90
N THR A 61 -6.11 -4.14 7.23
CA THR A 61 -6.78 -5.41 7.57
C THR A 61 -5.92 -6.62 7.25
N VAL A 62 -5.25 -6.63 6.10
CA VAL A 62 -4.36 -7.72 5.66
C VAL A 62 -3.12 -7.81 6.56
N LEU A 63 -2.60 -6.68 7.03
CA LEU A 63 -1.49 -6.64 8.00
C LEU A 63 -1.91 -7.00 9.43
N GLY A 64 -3.14 -7.46 9.65
CA GLY A 64 -3.57 -8.05 10.93
C GLY A 64 -4.40 -7.15 11.84
N SER A 65 -4.77 -5.93 11.41
CA SER A 65 -5.68 -5.09 12.19
C SER A 65 -7.11 -5.66 12.17
N LYS A 66 -7.61 -6.05 13.35
CA LYS A 66 -8.98 -6.57 13.55
C LYS A 66 -10.05 -5.46 13.64
N HIS A 67 -9.67 -4.19 13.58
CA HIS A 67 -10.56 -3.05 13.78
C HIS A 67 -11.05 -2.50 12.43
N TYR A 68 -11.87 -3.27 11.72
CA TYR A 68 -12.28 -2.98 10.33
C TYR A 68 -12.84 -1.57 10.15
N VAL A 69 -13.78 -1.13 10.99
CA VAL A 69 -14.39 0.21 10.91
C VAL A 69 -13.32 1.31 11.04
N ARG A 70 -12.42 1.18 12.01
CA ARG A 70 -11.33 2.15 12.22
C ARG A 70 -10.37 2.18 11.03
N ASN A 71 -10.05 1.02 10.46
CA ASN A 71 -9.15 0.92 9.31
C ASN A 71 -9.71 1.69 8.11
N PHE A 72 -11.00 1.50 7.78
CA PHE A 72 -11.62 2.22 6.66
C PHE A 72 -11.88 3.69 6.97
N ALA A 73 -12.16 4.06 8.23
CA ALA A 73 -12.26 5.46 8.63
C ALA A 73 -10.92 6.19 8.43
N ILE A 74 -9.81 5.58 8.87
CA ILE A 74 -8.46 6.12 8.65
C ILE A 74 -8.14 6.14 7.15
N GLY A 75 -8.49 5.08 6.42
CA GLY A 75 -8.31 5.02 4.97
C GLY A 75 -9.04 6.16 4.24
N ALA A 76 -10.27 6.46 4.63
CA ALA A 76 -11.04 7.58 4.09
C ALA A 76 -10.36 8.93 4.35
N VAL A 77 -9.90 9.16 5.59
CA VAL A 77 -9.17 10.38 5.95
C VAL A 77 -7.89 10.52 5.11
N LEU A 78 -7.10 9.44 4.97
CA LEU A 78 -5.88 9.43 4.16
C LEU A 78 -6.18 9.63 2.67
N GLY A 79 -7.25 9.03 2.15
CA GLY A 79 -7.68 9.18 0.76
C GLY A 79 -8.06 10.62 0.43
N VAL A 80 -8.87 11.25 1.27
CA VAL A 80 -9.26 12.67 1.12
C VAL A 80 -8.05 13.60 1.29
N ALA A 81 -7.23 13.37 2.32
CA ALA A 81 -6.05 14.19 2.57
C ALA A 81 -5.05 14.12 1.40
N SER A 82 -4.79 12.91 0.88
CA SER A 82 -3.91 12.73 -0.28
C SER A 82 -4.50 13.36 -1.55
N PHE A 83 -5.82 13.24 -1.78
CA PHE A 83 -6.48 13.89 -2.90
C PHE A 83 -6.19 15.40 -2.92
N TYR A 84 -6.45 16.10 -1.81
CA TYR A 84 -6.18 17.55 -1.74
C TYR A 84 -4.69 17.88 -1.75
N ALA A 85 -3.83 17.04 -1.17
CA ALA A 85 -2.38 17.24 -1.24
C ALA A 85 -1.87 17.24 -2.69
N PHE A 86 -2.38 16.33 -3.53
CA PHE A 86 -2.00 16.27 -4.94
C PHE A 86 -2.76 17.28 -5.80
N TYR A 87 -4.07 17.37 -5.65
CA TYR A 87 -4.92 18.26 -6.44
C TYR A 87 -4.63 19.73 -6.14
N SER A 88 -4.71 20.14 -4.87
CA SER A 88 -4.49 21.53 -4.48
C SER A 88 -3.01 21.86 -4.24
N GLY A 89 -2.23 20.92 -3.70
CA GLY A 89 -0.82 21.16 -3.38
C GLY A 89 0.11 21.08 -4.60
N LEU A 90 -0.19 20.19 -5.55
CA LEU A 90 0.67 19.95 -6.72
C LEU A 90 -0.02 20.26 -8.07
N GLY A 91 -1.32 20.58 -8.07
CA GLY A 91 -2.06 20.85 -9.31
C GLY A 91 -2.28 19.60 -10.16
N ILE A 92 -2.17 18.40 -9.59
CA ILE A 92 -2.31 17.14 -10.32
C ILE A 92 -3.78 16.73 -10.34
N PRO A 93 -4.44 16.68 -11.51
CA PRO A 93 -5.82 16.24 -11.59
C PRO A 93 -5.89 14.75 -11.29
N LEU A 94 -6.62 14.40 -10.25
CA LEU A 94 -6.89 13.01 -9.87
C LEU A 94 -8.31 12.63 -10.32
N PRO A 95 -8.55 11.36 -10.70
CA PRO A 95 -9.88 10.93 -11.08
C PRO A 95 -10.86 11.12 -9.92
N ALA A 96 -11.94 11.87 -10.15
CA ALA A 96 -13.03 12.00 -9.18
C ALA A 96 -13.99 10.78 -9.25
N GLY A 97 -14.05 10.10 -10.39
CA GLY A 97 -14.91 8.92 -10.62
C GLY A 97 -16.37 9.24 -10.33
N VAL A 98 -17.05 8.40 -9.56
CA VAL A 98 -18.45 8.64 -9.13
C VAL A 98 -18.64 9.91 -8.28
N LEU A 99 -17.58 10.51 -7.78
CA LEU A 99 -17.62 11.76 -7.01
C LEU A 99 -17.42 13.01 -7.89
N ASP A 100 -17.38 12.83 -9.21
CA ASP A 100 -17.32 13.93 -10.16
C ASP A 100 -18.52 14.89 -9.96
N GLY A 101 -18.22 16.17 -9.75
CA GLY A 101 -19.19 17.22 -9.40
C GLY A 101 -19.44 17.43 -7.91
N ILE A 102 -18.87 16.61 -7.01
CA ILE A 102 -18.87 16.83 -5.55
C ILE A 102 -17.51 17.33 -5.07
N LEU A 103 -16.44 16.70 -5.56
CA LEU A 103 -15.04 17.05 -5.27
C LEU A 103 -14.46 17.96 -6.35
#